data_AF-A0A0K1XEH1-F1
#
_entry.id   AF-A0A0K1XEH1-F1
#
_cell.length_a   1.000
_cell.length_b   1.000
_cell.length_c   1.000
_cell.angle_alpha   90.00
_cell.angle_beta   90.00
_cell.angle_gamma   90.00
#
_symmetry.space_group_name_H-M   'P 1'
#
loop_
_entity.id
_entity.type
_entity.pdbx_description
1 polymer ?
#
loop_
_entity_poly.entity_id
_entity_poly.type
_entity_poly.pdbx_seq_one_letter_code
_entity_poly.pdbx_strand_id
1 'polypeptide(L)'
;MTQNNTTMVERFLAMIEKDQDNAMVRLSLGNAYLAEKLYPEAITHLKTAIEHDQSYSAAWLNLAKAYELAGDYAKAIDTYQKTAEIAEEKGDLQIVRQAEVLMKKTQKKLHNVEAITTAEAKHSAD
;
A
#
# COMPACT_ATOMS: atom_id res chain seq x y z
N MET A 1 10.61 37.01 0.80
CA MET A 1 9.49 36.19 1.29
C MET A 1 9.48 34.91 0.47
N THR A 2 10.24 33.90 0.87
CA THR A 2 10.19 32.59 0.20
C THR A 2 8.93 31.90 0.70
N GLN A 3 7.98 31.64 -0.19
CA GLN A 3 6.90 30.69 0.09
C GLN A 3 7.56 29.36 0.44
N ASN A 4 7.40 28.92 1.69
CA ASN A 4 7.67 27.54 2.07
C ASN A 4 6.69 26.67 1.29
N ASN A 5 7.15 26.10 0.18
CA ASN A 5 6.48 24.97 -0.45
C ASN A 5 6.78 23.74 0.41
N THR A 6 6.16 23.69 1.60
CA THR A 6 6.23 22.53 2.48
C THR A 6 5.57 21.36 1.78
N THR A 7 6.29 20.24 1.64
CA THR A 7 5.74 19.06 0.97
C THR A 7 4.58 18.48 1.79
N MET A 8 3.73 17.66 1.17
CA MET A 8 2.64 17.00 1.91
C MET A 8 3.20 16.11 3.02
N VAL A 9 4.35 15.47 2.78
CA VAL A 9 5.10 14.68 3.77
C VAL A 9 5.46 15.53 4.99
N GLU A 10 6.13 16.66 4.78
CA GLU A 10 6.55 17.56 5.87
C GLU A 10 5.36 18.08 6.68
N ARG A 11 4.24 18.39 6.01
CA ARG A 11 3.02 18.86 6.68
C ARG A 11 2.43 17.79 7.60
N PHE A 12 2.36 16.53 7.16
CA PHE A 12 1.82 15.46 8.00
C PHE A 12 2.79 15.05 9.11
N LEU A 13 4.11 15.10 8.88
CA LEU A 13 5.10 14.89 9.93
C LEU A 13 4.98 15.95 11.04
N ALA A 14 4.85 17.23 10.68
CA ALA A 14 4.64 18.30 11.64
C ALA A 14 3.31 18.17 12.43
N MET A 15 2.32 17.47 11.89
CA MET A 15 1.09 17.15 12.63
C MET A 15 1.32 16.06 13.67
N ILE A 16 2.11 15.04 13.33
CA ILE A 16 2.51 13.97 14.26
C ILE A 16 3.31 14.58 15.43
N GLU A 17 4.24 15.51 15.15
CA GLU A 17 5.00 16.23 16.18
C GLU A 17 4.14 17.09 17.10
N LYS A 18 2.93 17.48 16.67
CA LYS A 18 1.95 18.26 17.44
C LYS A 18 0.89 17.37 18.10
N ASP A 19 1.21 16.09 18.33
CA ASP A 19 0.34 15.09 18.96
C ASP A 19 -0.98 14.83 18.21
N GLN A 20 -1.03 15.08 16.90
CA GLN A 20 -2.20 14.75 16.06
C GLN A 20 -2.06 13.40 15.38
N ASP A 21 -1.24 12.51 15.95
CA ASP A 21 -0.94 11.21 15.39
C ASP A 21 -2.14 10.26 15.48
N ASN A 22 -2.67 9.86 14.33
CA ASN A 22 -3.80 8.95 14.23
C ASN A 22 -3.83 8.25 12.87
N ALA A 23 -4.74 7.29 12.71
CA ALA A 23 -4.90 6.48 11.50
C ALA A 23 -5.01 7.33 10.22
N MET A 24 -5.77 8.43 10.25
CA MET A 24 -5.99 9.29 9.09
C MET A 24 -4.71 10.08 8.70
N VAL A 25 -3.98 10.60 9.68
CA VAL A 25 -2.73 11.33 9.44
C VAL A 25 -1.67 10.39 8.88
N ARG A 26 -1.52 9.20 9.48
CA ARG A 26 -0.58 8.19 9.01
C ARG A 26 -0.94 7.63 7.63
N LEU A 27 -2.22 7.45 7.33
CA LEU A 27 -2.71 7.12 5.98
C LEU A 27 -2.33 8.20 4.96
N SER A 28 -2.55 9.47 5.33
CA SER A 28 -2.28 10.60 4.45
C SER A 28 -0.78 10.75 4.17
N LEU A 29 0.05 10.53 5.19
CA LEU A 29 1.50 10.49 5.06
C LEU A 29 1.96 9.33 4.17
N GLY A 30 1.39 8.14 4.37
CA GLY A 30 1.64 6.98 3.50
C GLY A 30 1.32 7.27 2.03
N ASN A 31 0.19 7.94 1.77
CA ASN A 31 -0.19 8.36 0.41
C ASN A 31 0.74 9.41 -0.19
N ALA A 32 1.24 10.33 0.63
CA ALA A 32 2.23 11.31 0.19
C ALA A 32 3.54 10.61 -0.23
N TYR A 33 4.04 9.67 0.57
CA TYR A 33 5.20 8.85 0.21
C TYR A 33 4.97 7.99 -1.04
N LEU A 34 3.76 7.44 -1.22
CA LEU A 34 3.40 6.74 -2.46
C LEU A 34 3.51 7.64 -3.71
N ALA A 35 3.09 8.90 -3.60
CA ALA A 35 3.19 9.88 -4.68
C ALA A 35 4.65 10.21 -5.01
N GLU A 36 5.51 10.21 -3.99
CA GLU A 36 6.96 10.40 -4.13
C GLU A 36 7.71 9.12 -4.51
N LYS A 37 7.01 8.00 -4.69
CA LYS A 37 7.56 6.66 -5.00
C LYS A 37 8.48 6.10 -3.90
N LEU A 38 8.36 6.63 -2.69
CA LEU A 38 9.05 6.19 -1.48
C LEU A 38 8.24 5.07 -0.82
N TYR A 39 8.27 3.89 -1.44
CA TYR A 39 7.41 2.77 -1.05
C TYR A 39 7.70 2.20 0.35
N PRO A 40 8.96 2.02 0.79
CA PRO A 40 9.26 1.53 2.15
C PRO A 40 8.70 2.43 3.26
N GLU A 41 8.83 3.74 3.09
CA GLU A 41 8.30 4.76 4.00
C GLU A 41 6.77 4.74 3.99
N ALA A 42 6.16 4.66 2.81
CA ALA A 42 4.72 4.51 2.68
C ALA A 42 4.20 3.28 3.44
N ILE A 43 4.83 2.11 3.25
CA ILE A 43 4.47 0.86 3.93
C ILE A 43 4.54 1.02 5.45
N THR A 44 5.57 1.68 5.96
CA THR A 44 5.76 1.89 7.40
C THR A 44 4.61 2.72 7.99
N HIS A 45 4.29 3.86 7.38
CA HIS A 45 3.20 4.71 7.87
C HIS A 45 1.82 4.08 7.69
N LEU A 46 1.58 3.36 6.60
CA LEU A 46 0.33 2.64 6.37
C LEU A 46 0.11 1.50 7.37
N LYS A 47 1.17 0.78 7.75
CA LYS A 47 1.09 -0.22 8.84
C LYS A 47 0.71 0.43 10.16
N THR A 48 1.33 1.53 10.54
CA THR A 48 0.93 2.18 11.79
C THR A 48 -0.47 2.79 11.71
N ALA A 49 -0.94 3.22 10.53
CA ALA A 49 -2.34 3.61 10.36
C ALA A 49 -3.31 2.47 10.71
N ILE A 50 -2.97 1.24 10.32
CA ILE A 50 -3.72 0.02 10.66
C ILE A 50 -3.59 -0.34 12.14
N GLU A 51 -2.45 -0.09 12.77
CA GLU A 51 -2.27 -0.26 14.22
C GLU A 51 -3.19 0.67 15.02
N HIS A 52 -3.43 1.90 14.53
CA HIS A 52 -4.40 2.81 15.12
C HIS A 52 -5.86 2.38 14.89
N ASP A 53 -6.18 1.91 13.68
CA ASP A 53 -7.52 1.43 13.34
C ASP A 53 -7.44 0.25 12.36
N GLN A 54 -7.59 -0.96 12.91
CA GLN A 54 -7.56 -2.20 12.15
C GLN A 54 -8.74 -2.33 11.18
N SER A 55 -9.84 -1.61 11.42
CA SER A 55 -11.01 -1.62 10.57
C SER A 55 -10.92 -0.62 9.40
N TYR A 56 -9.81 0.12 9.30
CA TYR A 56 -9.69 1.18 8.29
C TYR A 56 -9.34 0.63 6.91
N SER A 57 -10.36 0.20 6.16
CA SER A 57 -10.22 -0.44 4.85
C SER A 57 -9.39 0.37 3.85
N ALA A 58 -9.41 1.71 3.93
CA ALA A 58 -8.58 2.58 3.09
C ALA A 58 -7.07 2.44 3.37
N ALA A 59 -6.68 2.24 4.64
CA ALA A 59 -5.29 2.01 5.01
C ALA A 59 -4.78 0.65 4.52
N TRP A 60 -5.61 -0.39 4.66
CA TRP A 60 -5.32 -1.71 4.10
C TRP A 60 -5.16 -1.69 2.58
N LEU A 61 -6.07 -1.00 1.87
CA LEU A 61 -6.02 -0.88 0.42
C LEU A 61 -4.74 -0.15 -0.04
N ASN A 62 -4.38 0.96 0.61
CA ASN A 62 -3.17 1.70 0.26
C ASN A 62 -1.90 0.92 0.62
N LEU A 63 -1.92 0.12 1.70
CA LEU A 63 -0.79 -0.77 2.04
C LEU A 63 -0.57 -1.83 0.96
N ALA A 64 -1.65 -2.45 0.48
CA ALA A 64 -1.58 -3.44 -0.61
C ALA A 64 -0.99 -2.82 -1.89
N LYS A 65 -1.44 -1.60 -2.22
CA LYS A 65 -0.89 -0.84 -3.35
C LYS A 65 0.59 -0.48 -3.15
N ALA A 66 0.99 -0.15 -1.92
CA ALA A 66 2.39 0.16 -1.62
C ALA A 66 3.29 -1.07 -1.81
N TYR A 67 2.87 -2.26 -1.38
CA TYR A 67 3.57 -3.50 -1.68
C TYR A 67 3.61 -3.81 -3.18
N GLU A 68 2.51 -3.61 -3.90
CA GLU A 68 2.45 -3.83 -5.35
C GLU A 68 3.46 -2.93 -6.09
N LEU A 69 3.54 -1.66 -5.69
CA LEU A 69 4.47 -0.69 -6.28
C LEU A 69 5.92 -0.94 -5.86
N ALA A 70 6.16 -1.48 -4.67
CA ALA A 70 7.47 -1.96 -4.22
C ALA A 70 7.92 -3.25 -4.93
N GLY A 71 7.04 -3.89 -5.73
CA GLY A 71 7.32 -5.16 -6.40
C GLY A 71 7.11 -6.40 -5.52
N ASP A 72 6.69 -6.23 -4.27
CA ASP A 72 6.35 -7.33 -3.36
C ASP A 72 4.93 -7.82 -3.65
N TYR A 73 4.76 -8.44 -4.82
CA TYR A 73 3.45 -8.87 -5.31
C TYR A 73 2.78 -9.90 -4.40
N ALA A 74 3.55 -10.76 -3.74
CA ALA A 74 3.04 -11.74 -2.78
C ALA A 74 2.35 -11.04 -1.60
N LYS A 75 3.06 -10.13 -0.91
CA LYS A 75 2.45 -9.37 0.19
C LYS A 75 1.30 -8.48 -0.26
N ALA A 76 1.38 -7.92 -1.47
CA ALA A 76 0.29 -7.13 -2.03
C ALA A 76 -0.99 -7.96 -2.18
N ILE A 77 -0.90 -9.18 -2.69
CA ILE A 77 -2.04 -10.10 -2.84
C ILE A 77 -2.65 -10.42 -1.47
N ASP A 78 -1.84 -10.83 -0.50
CA ASP A 78 -2.30 -11.14 0.86
C ASP A 78 -3.00 -9.92 1.50
N THR A 79 -2.47 -8.73 1.28
CA THR A 79 -3.03 -7.49 1.83
C THR A 79 -4.32 -7.08 1.12
N TYR A 80 -4.43 -7.28 -0.21
CA TYR A 80 -5.69 -7.07 -0.93
C TYR A 80 -6.77 -8.05 -0.45
N GLN A 81 -6.42 -9.30 -0.18
CA GLN A 81 -7.37 -10.27 0.37
C GLN A 81 -7.91 -9.80 1.73
N LYS A 82 -7.03 -9.41 2.67
CA LYS A 82 -7.45 -8.84 3.97
C LYS A 82 -8.32 -7.59 3.82
N THR A 83 -8.00 -6.74 2.83
CA THR A 83 -8.81 -5.55 2.53
C THR A 83 -10.24 -5.93 2.16
N ALA A 84 -10.42 -6.97 1.34
CA ALA A 84 -11.74 -7.48 0.97
C ALA A 84 -12.49 -8.06 2.17
N GLU A 85 -11.83 -8.89 2.98
CA GLU A 85 -12.42 -9.49 4.20
C GLU A 85 -12.95 -8.41 5.16
N ILE A 86 -12.12 -7.40 5.48
CA ILE A 86 -12.50 -6.29 6.37
C ILE A 86 -13.62 -5.42 5.76
N ALA A 87 -13.57 -5.17 4.45
CA ALA A 87 -14.60 -4.39 3.78
C ALA A 87 -15.94 -5.15 3.72
N GLU A 88 -15.91 -6.47 3.54
CA GLU A 88 -17.09 -7.32 3.54
C GLU A 88 -17.76 -7.34 4.91
N GLU A 89 -16.98 -7.47 5.99
CA GLU A 89 -17.49 -7.37 7.37
C GLU A 89 -18.19 -6.02 7.65
N LYS A 90 -17.73 -4.94 6.99
CA LYS A 90 -18.31 -3.60 7.11
C LYS A 90 -19.46 -3.33 6.12
N GLY A 91 -19.74 -4.27 5.22
CA GLY A 91 -20.73 -4.10 4.14
C GLY A 91 -20.30 -3.14 3.03
N ASP A 92 -19.01 -2.82 2.92
CA ASP A 92 -18.46 -1.96 1.86
C ASP A 92 -18.12 -2.79 0.62
N LEU A 93 -19.16 -3.17 -0.11
CA LEU A 93 -19.04 -3.96 -1.34
C LEU A 93 -18.23 -3.27 -2.44
N GLN A 94 -18.10 -1.94 -2.39
CA GLN A 94 -17.29 -1.21 -3.37
C GLN A 94 -15.80 -1.49 -3.15
N ILE A 95 -15.34 -1.43 -1.90
CA ILE A 95 -13.94 -1.75 -1.56
C ILE A 95 -13.63 -3.22 -1.78
N VAL A 96 -14.57 -4.14 -1.47
CA VAL A 96 -14.42 -5.58 -1.78
C VAL A 96 -14.09 -5.77 -3.27
N ARG A 97 -14.95 -5.25 -4.16
CA ARG A 97 -14.75 -5.37 -5.61
C ARG A 97 -13.45 -4.72 -6.07
N GLN A 98 -13.11 -3.56 -5.52
CA GLN A 98 -11.86 -2.88 -5.86
C GLN A 98 -10.64 -3.73 -5.48
N ALA A 99 -10.62 -4.28 -4.26
CA ALA A 99 -9.55 -5.13 -3.77
C ALA A 99 -9.40 -6.40 -4.61
N GLU A 100 -10.50 -7.08 -4.95
CA GLU A 100 -10.48 -8.27 -5.80
C GLU A 100 -9.93 -7.99 -7.21
N VAL A 101 -10.31 -6.88 -7.84
CA VAL A 101 -9.83 -6.49 -9.17
C VAL A 101 -8.32 -6.23 -9.13
N LEU A 102 -7.84 -5.49 -8.13
CA LEU A 102 -6.42 -5.21 -7.96
C LEU A 102 -5.61 -6.46 -7.60
N MET A 103 -6.16 -7.34 -6.77
CA MET A 103 -5.58 -8.63 -6.44
C MET A 103 -5.38 -9.49 -7.69
N LYS A 104 -6.42 -9.67 -8.51
CA LYS A 104 -6.34 -10.44 -9.77
C LYS A 104 -5.31 -9.86 -10.74
N LYS A 105 -5.21 -8.52 -10.82
CA LYS A 105 -4.18 -7.86 -11.63
C LYS A 105 -2.78 -8.14 -11.09
N THR A 106 -2.60 -8.11 -9.77
CA THR A 106 -1.33 -8.35 -9.10
C THR A 106 -0.89 -9.81 -9.21
N GLN A 107 -1.81 -10.77 -9.12
CA GLN A 107 -1.55 -12.20 -9.38
C GLN A 107 -0.97 -12.42 -10.78
N LYS A 108 -1.52 -11.75 -11.81
CA LYS A 108 -0.96 -11.82 -13.17
C LYS A 108 0.46 -11.26 -13.23
N LYS A 109 0.76 -10.16 -12.52
CA LYS A 109 2.12 -9.61 -12.45
C LYS A 109 3.08 -10.60 -11.80
N LEU A 110 2.69 -11.19 -10.67
CA LEU A 110 3.49 -12.21 -9.98
C LEU A 110 3.79 -13.39 -10.91
N HIS A 111 2.75 -13.96 -11.54
CA HIS A 111 2.92 -15.07 -12.48
C HIS A 111 3.87 -14.73 -13.64
N ASN A 112 3.74 -13.52 -14.21
CA ASN A 112 4.64 -13.07 -15.28
C ASN A 112 6.10 -12.99 -14.82
N VAL A 113 6.35 -12.54 -13.59
CA VAL A 113 7.71 -12.46 -13.01
C VAL A 113 8.27 -13.86 -12.78
N GLU A 114 7.47 -14.79 -12.25
CA GLU A 114 7.85 -16.20 -12.05
C GLU A 114 8.15 -16.92 -13.38
N ALA A 115 7.37 -16.65 -14.42
CA ALA A 115 7.58 -17.21 -15.74
C ALA A 115 8.89 -16.74 -16.38
N ILE A 116 9.22 -15.44 -16.24
CA ILE A 116 10.49 -14.87 -16.76
C ILE A 116 11.69 -15.49 -16.04
N THR A 117 11.67 -15.51 -14.70
CA THR A 117 12.78 -16.05 -13.90
C THR A 117 13.04 -17.53 -14.18
N THR A 118 11.98 -18.32 -14.41
CA THR A 118 12.11 -19.74 -14.78
C THR A 118 12.69 -19.93 -16.19
N ALA A 119 12.39 -19.04 -17.14
CA ALA A 119 12.92 -19.10 -18.49
C ALA A 119 14.41 -18.74 -18.55
N GLU A 120 14.84 -17.73 -17.80
CA GLU A 120 16.25 -17.31 -17.72
C GLU A 120 17.14 -18.40 -17.10
N ALA A 121 16.67 -19.07 -16.04
CA ALA A 121 17.42 -20.13 -15.37
C ALA A 121 17.67 -21.38 -16.25
N LYS A 122 16.80 -21.62 -17.26
CA LYS A 122 16.97 -22.75 -18.20
C LYS A 122 17.96 -22.45 -19.32
N HIS A 123 18.15 -21.18 -19.70
CA HIS A 123 19.03 -20.80 -20.80
C HIS A 123 20.51 -20.71 -20.39
N SER A 124 20.81 -20.57 -19.10
CA SER A 124 22.19 -20.53 -18.57
C SER A 124 22.80 -21.90 -18.28
N ALA A 125 22.07 -23.00 -18.56
CA ALA A 125 22.48 -24.37 -18.25
C ALA A 125 22.90 -25.20 -19.48
N ASP A 126 22.84 -24.61 -20.68
CA ASP A 126 23.34 -25.17 -21.95
C ASP A 126 24.62 -24.44 -22.40
#